data_AF-X6M0L6-F1
#
_entry.id   AF-X6M0L6-F1
#
_cell.length_a   1.000
_cell.length_b   1.000
_cell.length_c   1.000
_cell.angle_alpha   90.00
_cell.angle_beta   90.00
_cell.angle_gamma   90.00
#
_symmetry.space_group_name_H-M   'P 1'
#
loop_
_entity.id
_entity.type
_entity.pdbx_description
1 polymer ?
#
loop_
_entity_poly.entity_id
_entity_poly.type
_entity_poly.pdbx_seq_one_letter_code
_entity_poly.pdbx_strand_id
1 'polypeptide(L)'
;MVSTLLIVNRADEFKIISYTKNILTNEVNCWFVHDTVGYWLNVKAFLFKIYVFIILNYFLQLQKFCESKTRKQKLEQVLKSFFRIVFGFDVEMVDIRGDRCAILVGGSTAPGINGVISSIVIQCTEWGIVPVGIRCGWKYLKQGLTSPDYHKPLAAQDVTRVHNRGGSILQTSKQQLDSKMDVQNTMRALQHLKVRYLITIGGTETAFSAHKLAQACSKARTNMFITHVPKTIFNDLPLPDNCYTFGFSTARELGVKIVSNLCTDAKTMGRWYIITVIGARTGHLSLGIGVASAATLTLIPEQFEHRRPKG
;
A
#
# COMPACT_ATOMS: atom_id res chain seq x y z
N MET A 1 -2.00 -0.17 -22.38
CA MET A 1 -3.36 -0.06 -21.82
C MET A 1 -4.01 -1.40 -22.07
N VAL A 2 -4.02 -2.33 -21.10
CA VAL A 2 -4.62 -3.65 -21.29
C VAL A 2 -6.04 -3.56 -20.75
N SER A 3 -6.96 -3.21 -21.64
CA SER A 3 -8.38 -3.20 -21.34
C SER A 3 -8.87 -4.63 -21.16
N THR A 4 -9.53 -4.89 -20.04
CA THR A 4 -10.22 -6.15 -19.79
C THR A 4 -11.66 -6.04 -20.28
N LEU A 5 -12.24 -7.10 -20.85
CA LEU A 5 -13.59 -7.06 -21.43
C LEU A 5 -14.59 -7.75 -20.50
N LEU A 6 -15.68 -7.06 -20.16
CA LEU A 6 -16.87 -7.68 -19.58
C LEU A 6 -17.95 -7.70 -20.65
N ILE A 7 -18.56 -8.87 -20.87
CA ILE A 7 -19.72 -9.04 -21.74
C ILE A 7 -20.91 -9.42 -20.87
N VAL A 8 -22.02 -8.73 -21.07
CA VAL A 8 -23.24 -8.89 -20.27
C VAL A 8 -24.44 -9.15 -21.19
N ASN A 9 -25.19 -10.23 -20.96
CA ASN A 9 -26.54 -10.50 -21.51
C ASN A 9 -27.32 -11.62 -20.80
N ARG A 10 -28.64 -11.63 -21.08
CA ARG A 10 -29.73 -12.60 -20.89
C ARG A 10 -29.41 -13.82 -20.03
N ALA A 11 -30.19 -13.91 -18.95
CA ALA A 11 -30.62 -15.20 -18.44
C ALA A 11 -31.23 -16.02 -19.61
N ASP A 12 -30.80 -17.27 -19.70
CA ASP A 12 -31.50 -18.40 -20.34
C ASP A 12 -31.08 -18.85 -21.75
N GLU A 13 -30.23 -18.14 -22.51
CA GLU A 13 -29.69 -18.69 -23.77
C GLU A 13 -28.21 -18.36 -23.98
N PHE A 14 -27.34 -19.01 -23.21
CA PHE A 14 -25.99 -19.29 -23.65
C PHE A 14 -25.62 -20.71 -23.23
N LYS A 15 -25.76 -21.67 -24.17
CA LYS A 15 -24.98 -22.91 -24.11
C LYS A 15 -23.52 -22.52 -24.32
N ILE A 16 -22.86 -22.12 -23.24
CA ILE A 16 -21.41 -21.97 -23.23
C ILE A 16 -20.84 -23.37 -23.47
N ILE A 17 -20.18 -23.54 -24.62
CA ILE A 17 -19.19 -24.60 -24.80
C ILE A 17 -18.17 -24.38 -23.68
N SER A 18 -18.32 -25.16 -22.62
CA SER A 18 -17.48 -25.15 -21.42
C SER A 18 -16.02 -25.41 -21.81
N TYR A 19 -15.27 -24.35 -22.11
CA TYR A 19 -13.81 -24.32 -22.02
C TYR A 19 -13.33 -24.09 -20.57
N THR A 20 -14.23 -24.13 -19.60
CA THR A 20 -13.94 -24.12 -18.16
C THR A 20 -13.74 -25.51 -17.57
N LYS A 21 -14.01 -26.60 -18.32
CA LYS A 21 -13.86 -27.96 -17.78
C LYS A 21 -12.43 -28.42 -17.56
N ASN A 22 -11.42 -27.69 -18.05
CA ASN A 22 -10.00 -28.03 -17.83
C ASN A 22 -9.22 -27.01 -17.00
N ILE A 23 -9.84 -25.90 -16.56
CA ILE A 23 -9.22 -24.95 -15.61
C ILE A 23 -9.79 -25.14 -14.19
N LEU A 24 -10.97 -25.76 -14.05
CA LEU A 24 -11.57 -26.08 -12.76
C LEU A 24 -11.37 -27.54 -12.32
N THR A 25 -10.70 -28.39 -13.11
CA THR A 25 -10.45 -29.80 -12.76
C THR A 25 -9.02 -30.10 -12.34
N ASN A 26 -8.11 -29.12 -12.39
CA ASN A 26 -6.83 -29.21 -11.69
C ASN A 26 -6.90 -28.30 -10.46
N GLU A 27 -7.40 -28.91 -9.38
CA GLU A 27 -7.36 -28.45 -7.98
C GLU A 27 -8.23 -27.26 -7.58
N VAL A 28 -9.56 -27.38 -7.79
CA VAL A 28 -10.52 -26.82 -6.82
C VAL A 28 -10.99 -27.97 -5.92
N ASN A 29 -10.13 -28.30 -4.96
CA ASN A 29 -10.52 -29.09 -3.80
C ASN A 29 -11.05 -28.10 -2.76
N CYS A 30 -12.34 -27.76 -2.88
CA CYS A 30 -13.09 -27.13 -1.81
C CYS A 30 -13.14 -28.11 -0.62
N TRP A 31 -12.22 -27.97 0.31
CA TRP A 31 -12.33 -28.56 1.65
C TRP A 31 -12.69 -27.44 2.63
N PHE A 32 -13.96 -27.42 3.02
CA PHE A 32 -14.34 -26.91 4.34
C PHE A 32 -13.82 -27.91 5.39
N VAL A 33 -12.58 -27.74 5.84
CA VAL A 33 -12.09 -28.36 7.07
C VAL A 33 -11.20 -27.36 7.79
N HIS A 34 -11.53 -27.15 9.06
CA HIS A 34 -10.84 -26.35 10.06
C HIS A 34 -9.32 -26.56 10.03
N ASP A 35 -8.58 -25.57 9.56
CA ASP A 35 -7.12 -25.56 9.68
C ASP A 35 -6.71 -24.87 10.99
N THR A 36 -6.95 -25.61 12.08
CA THR A 36 -6.67 -25.17 13.45
C THR A 36 -5.17 -25.03 13.74
N VAL A 37 -4.26 -25.45 12.84
CA VAL A 37 -2.81 -25.42 13.12
C VAL A 37 -2.15 -24.11 12.62
N GLY A 38 -2.57 -23.58 11.47
CA GLY A 38 -2.14 -22.26 10.98
C GLY A 38 -2.71 -21.09 11.79
N TYR A 39 -3.88 -21.30 12.41
CA TYR A 39 -4.47 -20.36 13.36
C TYR A 39 -3.60 -20.19 14.61
N TRP A 40 -2.98 -21.24 15.15
CA TRP A 40 -2.17 -21.13 16.37
C TRP A 40 -0.84 -20.40 16.18
N LEU A 41 -0.19 -20.54 15.02
CA LEU A 41 1.06 -19.81 14.71
C LEU A 41 0.79 -18.32 14.41
N ASN A 42 -0.29 -18.02 13.67
CA ASN A 42 -0.69 -16.64 13.42
C ASN A 42 -1.30 -15.96 14.65
N VAL A 43 -2.05 -16.68 15.50
CA VAL A 43 -2.54 -16.18 16.79
C VAL A 43 -1.38 -15.94 17.74
N LYS A 44 -0.33 -16.78 17.78
CA LYS A 44 0.87 -16.47 18.58
C LYS A 44 1.61 -15.25 18.05
N ALA A 45 1.81 -15.10 16.75
CA ALA A 45 2.47 -13.90 16.18
C ALA A 45 1.60 -12.62 16.31
N PHE A 46 0.29 -12.76 16.25
CA PHE A 46 -0.68 -11.67 16.40
C PHE A 46 -0.86 -11.27 17.87
N LEU A 47 -1.02 -12.24 18.77
CA LEU A 47 -0.99 -12.02 20.22
C LEU A 47 0.36 -11.50 20.68
N PHE A 48 1.47 -11.91 20.05
CA PHE A 48 2.81 -11.35 20.30
C PHE A 48 2.91 -9.89 19.86
N LYS A 49 2.43 -9.56 18.66
CA LYS A 49 2.37 -8.16 18.20
C LYS A 49 1.44 -7.32 19.08
N ILE A 50 0.32 -7.86 19.52
CA ILE A 50 -0.60 -7.21 20.46
C ILE A 50 0.04 -7.07 21.84
N TYR A 51 0.72 -8.09 22.37
CA TYR A 51 1.40 -8.04 23.67
C TYR A 51 2.55 -7.05 23.65
N VAL A 52 3.39 -7.08 22.62
CA VAL A 52 4.47 -6.11 22.43
C VAL A 52 3.90 -4.71 22.25
N PHE A 53 2.82 -4.55 21.48
CA PHE A 53 2.16 -3.26 21.29
C PHE A 53 1.52 -2.75 22.59
N ILE A 54 0.82 -3.58 23.36
CA ILE A 54 0.23 -3.24 24.66
C ILE A 54 1.34 -2.88 25.65
N ILE A 55 2.40 -3.68 25.75
CA ILE A 55 3.54 -3.41 26.65
C ILE A 55 4.22 -2.10 26.25
N LEU A 56 4.48 -1.85 24.96
CA LEU A 56 5.06 -0.59 24.50
C LEU A 56 4.12 0.60 24.74
N ASN A 57 2.82 0.47 24.49
CA ASN A 57 1.86 1.56 24.70
C ASN A 57 1.70 1.89 26.20
N TYR A 58 1.59 0.87 27.04
CA TYR A 58 1.52 1.02 28.49
C TYR A 58 2.82 1.65 29.05
N PHE A 59 3.98 1.30 28.48
CA PHE A 59 5.25 1.91 28.86
C PHE A 59 5.43 3.35 28.34
N LEU A 60 4.95 3.66 27.14
CA LEU A 60 4.94 5.04 26.62
C LEU A 60 4.05 5.93 27.50
N GLN A 61 2.94 5.39 28.03
CA GLN A 61 2.13 6.08 29.05
C GLN A 61 2.89 6.25 30.38
N LEU A 62 3.64 5.24 30.84
CA LEU A 62 4.48 5.34 32.05
C LEU A 62 5.64 6.35 31.89
N GLN A 63 6.21 6.49 30.69
CA GLN A 63 7.22 7.53 30.41
C GLN A 63 6.64 8.95 30.48
N LYS A 64 5.38 9.15 30.07
CA LYS A 64 4.69 10.44 30.23
C LYS A 64 4.45 10.80 31.70
N PHE A 65 4.29 9.79 32.57
CA PHE A 65 4.12 9.96 34.01
C PHE A 65 5.44 10.15 34.79
N CYS A 66 6.58 9.78 34.19
CA CYS A 66 7.89 9.94 34.81
C CYS A 66 8.51 11.30 34.45
N GLU A 67 8.36 12.30 35.31
CA GLU A 67 9.01 13.61 35.14
C GLU A 67 10.51 13.58 35.51
N SER A 68 10.90 12.72 36.45
CA SER A 68 12.29 12.60 36.95
C SER A 68 13.20 11.82 36.00
N LYS A 69 14.36 12.43 35.65
CA LYS A 69 15.42 11.87 34.80
C LYS A 69 15.92 10.50 35.30
N THR A 70 16.00 10.33 36.62
CA THR A 70 16.46 9.09 37.28
C THR A 70 15.48 7.94 37.13
N ARG A 71 14.16 8.22 37.13
CA ARG A 71 13.12 7.19 36.92
C ARG A 71 13.09 6.71 35.48
N LYS A 72 13.29 7.60 34.50
CA LYS A 72 13.39 7.22 33.09
C LYS A 72 14.56 6.26 32.84
N GLN A 73 15.72 6.52 33.42
CA GLN A 73 16.91 5.65 33.28
C GLN A 73 16.69 4.26 33.88
N LYS A 74 16.08 4.17 35.08
CA LYS A 74 15.72 2.87 35.69
C LYS A 74 14.71 2.12 34.82
N LEU A 75 13.73 2.81 34.28
CA LEU A 75 12.70 2.23 33.41
C LEU A 75 13.30 1.67 32.11
N GLU A 76 14.24 2.40 31.50
CA GLU A 76 14.98 1.94 30.33
C GLU A 76 15.82 0.69 30.61
N GLN A 77 16.50 0.62 31.76
CA GLN A 77 17.25 -0.58 32.15
C GLN A 77 16.33 -1.79 32.33
N VAL A 78 15.20 -1.62 33.00
CA VAL A 78 14.21 -2.70 33.17
C VAL A 78 13.70 -3.20 31.82
N LEU A 79 13.44 -2.30 30.88
CA LEU A 79 13.03 -2.69 29.52
C LEU A 79 14.13 -3.45 28.77
N LYS A 80 15.37 -2.96 28.80
CA LYS A 80 16.50 -3.64 28.16
C LYS A 80 16.66 -5.06 28.72
N SER A 81 16.61 -5.20 30.04
CA SER A 81 16.66 -6.50 30.70
C SER A 81 15.46 -7.38 30.34
N PHE A 82 14.24 -6.84 30.33
CA PHE A 82 13.03 -7.59 29.97
C PHE A 82 13.13 -8.14 28.55
N PHE A 83 13.46 -7.29 27.56
CA PHE A 83 13.56 -7.75 26.17
C PHE A 83 14.68 -8.77 25.96
N ARG A 84 15.82 -8.57 26.64
CA ARG A 84 16.93 -9.53 26.61
C ARG A 84 16.53 -10.88 27.22
N ILE A 85 15.83 -10.89 28.35
CA ILE A 85 15.41 -12.11 29.05
C ILE A 85 14.30 -12.83 28.27
N VAL A 86 13.29 -12.09 27.81
CA VAL A 86 12.07 -12.69 27.26
C VAL A 86 12.20 -13.01 25.78
N PHE A 87 12.91 -12.18 25.01
CA PHE A 87 12.99 -12.31 23.56
C PHE A 87 14.40 -12.61 23.04
N GLY A 88 15.42 -12.60 23.91
CA GLY A 88 16.78 -13.00 23.53
C GLY A 88 17.51 -11.99 22.65
N PHE A 89 17.04 -10.74 22.55
CA PHE A 89 17.75 -9.68 21.84
C PHE A 89 17.84 -8.39 22.66
N ASP A 90 18.94 -7.67 22.46
CA ASP A 90 19.15 -6.36 23.07
C ASP A 90 18.36 -5.29 22.31
N VAL A 91 17.72 -4.39 23.07
CA VAL A 91 16.99 -3.25 22.51
C VAL A 91 17.68 -1.97 22.93
N GLU A 92 17.91 -1.09 21.96
CA GLU A 92 18.42 0.25 22.23
C GLU A 92 17.27 1.25 22.10
N MET A 93 17.05 2.03 23.16
CA MET A 93 16.07 3.11 23.15
C MET A 93 16.72 4.30 22.43
N VAL A 94 16.18 4.65 21.26
CA VAL A 94 16.67 5.78 20.47
C VAL A 94 15.67 6.92 20.58
N ASP A 95 16.15 8.13 20.89
CA ASP A 95 15.29 9.32 20.79
C ASP A 95 15.03 9.60 19.31
N ILE A 96 13.75 9.61 18.95
CA ILE A 96 13.26 9.86 17.59
C ILE A 96 12.68 11.28 17.45
N ARG A 97 12.61 12.04 18.55
CA ARG A 97 12.05 13.40 18.52
C ARG A 97 12.95 14.33 17.72
N GLY A 98 12.33 15.14 16.88
CA GLY A 98 13.02 16.05 15.97
C GLY A 98 13.53 15.40 14.69
N ASP A 99 13.45 14.07 14.56
CA ASP A 99 13.73 13.41 13.28
C ASP A 99 12.73 13.84 12.21
N ARG A 100 13.11 13.68 10.94
CA ARG A 100 12.25 14.01 9.80
C ARG A 100 11.77 12.76 9.09
N CYS A 101 10.45 12.69 8.88
CA CYS A 101 9.79 11.67 8.10
C CYS A 101 9.26 12.27 6.79
N ALA A 102 9.93 11.99 5.67
CA ALA A 102 9.46 12.39 4.35
C ALA A 102 8.33 11.48 3.86
N ILE A 103 7.31 12.07 3.24
CA ILE A 103 6.16 11.38 2.66
C ILE A 103 6.07 11.77 1.19
N LEU A 104 6.00 10.80 0.29
CA LEU A 104 5.79 11.07 -1.14
C LEU A 104 4.75 10.14 -1.74
N VAL A 105 4.06 10.63 -2.77
CA VAL A 105 3.07 9.85 -3.53
C VAL A 105 3.55 9.69 -4.96
N GLY A 106 3.60 8.44 -5.43
CA GLY A 106 4.04 8.08 -6.77
C GLY A 106 2.98 7.34 -7.59
N GLY A 107 3.08 7.51 -8.91
CA GLY A 107 2.23 6.86 -9.90
C GLY A 107 0.84 7.48 -10.03
N SER A 108 -0.10 6.71 -10.59
CA SER A 108 -1.49 7.11 -10.77
C SER A 108 -2.23 7.29 -9.45
N THR A 109 -3.32 8.06 -9.48
CA THR A 109 -4.18 8.27 -8.31
C THR A 109 -4.99 7.03 -7.97
N ALA A 110 -5.31 6.87 -6.68
CA ALA A 110 -6.22 5.86 -6.17
C ALA A 110 -6.99 6.45 -4.98
N PRO A 111 -8.20 5.97 -4.67
CA PRO A 111 -8.94 6.37 -3.47
C PRO A 111 -8.13 6.08 -2.21
N GLY A 112 -8.22 6.95 -1.20
CA GLY A 112 -7.61 6.74 0.12
C GLY A 112 -6.22 7.35 0.36
N ILE A 113 -5.58 7.96 -0.66
CA ILE A 113 -4.23 8.57 -0.52
C ILE A 113 -4.17 9.56 0.64
N ASN A 114 -5.12 10.50 0.70
CA ASN A 114 -5.13 11.54 1.72
C ASN A 114 -5.39 10.98 3.12
N GLY A 115 -6.11 9.86 3.24
CA GLY A 115 -6.27 9.14 4.50
C GLY A 115 -4.94 8.61 5.02
N VAL A 116 -4.15 7.96 4.15
CA VAL A 116 -2.80 7.48 4.50
C VAL A 116 -1.88 8.62 4.91
N ILE A 117 -1.85 9.72 4.15
CA ILE A 117 -1.03 10.90 4.50
C ILE A 117 -1.45 11.47 5.85
N SER A 118 -2.76 11.61 6.09
CA SER A 118 -3.30 12.11 7.36
C SER A 118 -2.87 11.25 8.54
N SER A 119 -3.02 9.92 8.44
CA SER A 119 -2.59 8.99 9.49
C SER A 119 -1.11 9.09 9.79
N ILE A 120 -0.26 9.17 8.76
CA ILE A 120 1.20 9.32 8.94
C ILE A 120 1.53 10.65 9.65
N VAL A 121 0.94 11.76 9.22
CA VAL A 121 1.21 13.08 9.78
C VAL A 121 0.78 13.15 11.26
N ILE A 122 -0.40 12.63 11.59
CA ILE A 122 -0.89 12.57 12.97
C ILE A 122 0.07 11.74 13.82
N GLN A 123 0.43 10.54 13.37
CA GLN A 123 1.31 9.65 14.13
C GLN A 123 2.72 10.22 14.31
N CYS A 124 3.30 10.83 13.27
CA CYS A 124 4.60 11.51 13.37
C CYS A 124 4.54 12.63 14.41
N THR A 125 3.49 13.44 14.38
CA THR A 125 3.29 14.56 15.31
C THR A 125 3.20 14.05 16.76
N GLU A 126 2.45 12.97 17.01
CA GLU A 126 2.35 12.34 18.32
C GLU A 126 3.69 11.78 18.84
N TRP A 127 4.54 11.30 17.93
CA TRP A 127 5.89 10.80 18.25
C TRP A 127 6.96 11.89 18.30
N GLY A 128 6.60 13.15 18.04
CA GLY A 128 7.55 14.27 17.97
C GLY A 128 8.49 14.21 16.76
N ILE A 129 8.15 13.42 15.74
CA ILE A 129 8.82 13.39 14.44
C ILE A 129 8.20 14.49 13.57
N VAL A 130 9.02 15.21 12.80
CA VAL A 130 8.58 16.25 11.86
C VAL A 130 8.20 15.59 10.53
N PRO A 131 6.91 15.52 10.15
CA PRO A 131 6.54 14.99 8.85
C PRO A 131 6.79 16.04 7.76
N VAL A 132 7.35 15.60 6.64
CA VAL A 132 7.71 16.45 5.49
C VAL A 132 7.03 15.90 4.25
N GLY A 133 6.08 16.64 3.68
CA GLY A 133 5.45 16.29 2.43
C GLY A 133 6.33 16.64 1.23
N ILE A 134 6.66 15.66 0.40
CA ILE A 134 7.41 15.84 -0.85
C ILE A 134 6.41 15.96 -2.01
N ARG A 135 6.52 17.03 -2.80
CA ARG A 135 5.62 17.30 -3.92
C ARG A 135 5.99 16.50 -5.16
N CYS A 136 4.98 16.07 -5.90
CA CYS A 136 5.13 15.42 -7.21
C CYS A 136 6.00 14.14 -7.19
N GLY A 137 5.99 13.39 -6.09
CA GLY A 137 6.67 12.09 -5.99
C GLY A 137 8.17 12.21 -6.20
N TRP A 138 8.72 11.39 -7.10
CA TRP A 138 10.16 11.34 -7.38
C TRP A 138 10.68 12.48 -8.27
N LYS A 139 9.79 13.26 -8.91
CA LYS A 139 10.13 14.21 -9.99
C LYS A 139 11.28 15.16 -9.65
N TYR A 140 11.21 15.81 -8.49
CA TYR A 140 12.20 16.80 -8.07
C TYR A 140 13.38 16.15 -7.34
N LEU A 141 13.11 15.12 -6.54
CA LEU A 141 14.15 14.38 -5.82
C LEU A 141 15.16 13.70 -6.75
N LYS A 142 14.72 13.11 -7.86
CA LYS A 142 15.63 12.47 -8.84
C LYS A 142 16.59 13.45 -9.50
N GLN A 143 16.22 14.73 -9.52
CA GLN A 143 17.04 15.83 -10.03
C GLN A 143 17.94 16.44 -8.95
N GLY A 144 17.84 15.97 -7.70
CA GLY A 144 18.58 16.53 -6.55
C GLY A 144 18.00 17.84 -6.03
N LEU A 145 16.81 18.25 -6.48
CA LEU A 145 16.23 19.54 -6.14
C LEU A 145 15.58 19.52 -4.75
N THR A 146 15.94 20.49 -3.91
CA THR A 146 15.48 20.62 -2.52
C THR A 146 14.92 22.01 -2.20
N SER A 147 14.51 22.78 -3.22
CA SER A 147 13.84 24.07 -3.04
C SER A 147 12.61 23.94 -2.11
N PRO A 148 12.30 24.96 -1.28
CA PRO A 148 11.06 25.03 -0.50
C PRO A 148 9.78 24.82 -1.33
N ASP A 149 9.81 25.02 -2.65
CA ASP A 149 8.67 24.77 -3.52
C ASP A 149 8.33 23.27 -3.68
N TYR A 150 9.29 22.38 -3.42
CA TYR A 150 9.16 20.94 -3.70
C TYR A 150 8.93 20.09 -2.47
N HIS A 151 8.99 20.69 -1.28
CA HIS A 151 8.77 20.01 -0.02
C HIS A 151 8.26 20.98 1.02
N LYS A 152 7.43 20.51 1.95
CA LYS A 152 7.01 21.33 3.10
C LYS A 152 6.84 20.49 4.36
N PRO A 153 7.18 21.01 5.54
CA PRO A 153 6.68 20.44 6.79
C PRO A 153 5.16 20.36 6.75
N LEU A 154 4.62 19.29 7.33
CA LEU A 154 3.18 19.13 7.54
C LEU A 154 2.90 19.19 9.04
N ALA A 155 1.79 19.78 9.40
CA ALA A 155 1.24 19.77 10.75
C ALA A 155 -0.14 19.07 10.75
N ALA A 156 -0.62 18.68 11.92
CA ALA A 156 -1.94 18.06 12.07
C ALA A 156 -3.08 18.89 11.43
N GLN A 157 -2.97 20.22 11.50
CA GLN A 157 -3.89 21.15 10.86
C GLN A 157 -3.91 21.03 9.32
N ASP A 158 -2.77 20.75 8.68
CA ASP A 158 -2.68 20.62 7.21
C ASP A 158 -3.41 19.40 6.67
N VAL A 159 -3.64 18.40 7.53
CA VAL A 159 -4.31 17.13 7.20
C VAL A 159 -5.69 17.00 7.82
N THR A 160 -6.24 18.10 8.35
CA THR A 160 -7.58 18.09 8.93
C THR A 160 -8.62 17.90 7.82
N ARG A 161 -9.48 16.87 7.97
CA ARG A 161 -10.58 16.52 7.03
C ARG A 161 -10.16 16.17 5.60
N VAL A 162 -8.86 16.06 5.30
CA VAL A 162 -8.39 15.70 3.95
C VAL A 162 -8.67 14.24 3.60
N HIS A 163 -8.88 13.37 4.60
CA HIS A 163 -9.18 11.94 4.41
C HIS A 163 -10.45 11.69 3.58
N ASN A 164 -11.41 12.62 3.61
CA ASN A 164 -12.65 12.54 2.80
C ASN A 164 -12.50 13.12 1.39
N ARG A 165 -11.34 13.72 1.06
CA ARG A 165 -11.09 14.32 -0.26
C ARG A 165 -10.39 13.32 -1.17
N GLY A 166 -10.83 13.25 -2.42
CA GLY A 166 -10.11 12.53 -3.48
C GLY A 166 -8.75 13.18 -3.83
N GLY A 167 -7.96 12.49 -4.63
CA GLY A 167 -6.66 12.97 -5.09
C GLY A 167 -5.55 12.88 -4.05
N SER A 168 -4.54 13.75 -4.16
CA SER A 168 -3.37 13.80 -3.28
C SER A 168 -3.03 15.25 -2.94
N ILE A 169 -2.97 15.60 -1.65
CA ILE A 169 -2.52 16.93 -1.21
C ILE A 169 -1.03 17.20 -1.50
N LEU A 170 -0.25 16.15 -1.79
CA LEU A 170 1.17 16.24 -2.17
C LEU A 170 1.36 16.19 -3.69
N GLN A 171 0.27 16.17 -4.47
CA GLN A 171 0.29 15.85 -5.89
C GLN A 171 0.92 14.45 -6.12
N THR A 172 1.10 14.04 -7.36
CA THR A 172 1.76 12.77 -7.71
C THR A 172 2.43 12.90 -9.07
N SER A 173 3.38 12.03 -9.38
CA SER A 173 3.94 11.89 -10.72
C SER A 173 4.26 10.44 -11.04
N LYS A 174 4.33 10.11 -12.33
CA LYS A 174 4.78 8.79 -12.82
C LYS A 174 6.31 8.70 -12.95
N GLN A 175 7.05 9.67 -12.41
CA GLN A 175 8.51 9.63 -12.45
C GLN A 175 9.04 8.52 -11.55
N GLN A 176 10.15 7.92 -11.94
CA GLN A 176 10.79 6.81 -11.23
C GLN A 176 12.29 7.08 -11.07
N LEU A 177 12.97 6.21 -10.33
CA LEU A 177 14.43 6.18 -10.24
C LEU A 177 14.98 5.19 -11.27
N ASP A 178 15.17 5.67 -12.49
CA ASP A 178 15.51 4.85 -13.65
C ASP A 178 17.01 4.57 -13.71
N SER A 179 17.81 5.58 -13.39
CA SER A 179 19.27 5.53 -13.45
C SER A 179 19.94 5.45 -12.06
N LYS A 180 21.21 5.04 -12.02
CA LYS A 180 22.03 5.14 -10.80
C LYS A 180 22.18 6.59 -10.32
N MET A 181 22.24 7.53 -11.27
CA MET A 181 22.33 8.97 -10.97
C MET A 181 21.07 9.46 -10.26
N ASP A 182 19.88 9.02 -10.69
CA ASP A 182 18.61 9.37 -10.05
C ASP A 182 18.59 8.94 -8.58
N VAL A 183 19.07 7.73 -8.29
CA VAL A 183 19.15 7.19 -6.93
C VAL A 183 20.14 8.00 -6.09
N GLN A 184 21.31 8.32 -6.63
CA GLN A 184 22.34 9.11 -5.92
C GLN A 184 21.87 10.54 -5.64
N ASN A 185 21.22 11.18 -6.61
CA ASN A 185 20.65 12.52 -6.47
C ASN A 185 19.55 12.53 -5.41
N THR A 186 18.66 11.54 -5.45
CA THR A 186 17.58 11.37 -4.47
C THR A 186 18.14 11.16 -3.06
N MET A 187 19.14 10.29 -2.91
CA MET A 187 19.79 10.05 -1.62
C MET A 187 20.43 11.32 -1.06
N ARG A 188 21.17 12.07 -1.90
CA ARG A 188 21.78 13.36 -1.53
C ARG A 188 20.72 14.39 -1.13
N ALA A 189 19.63 14.50 -1.89
CA ALA A 189 18.54 15.39 -1.59
C ALA A 189 17.89 15.06 -0.22
N LEU A 190 17.60 13.80 0.05
CA LEU A 190 17.01 13.36 1.32
C LEU A 190 17.96 13.59 2.50
N GLN A 191 19.27 13.38 2.32
CA GLN A 191 20.28 13.70 3.33
C GLN A 191 20.37 15.20 3.60
N HIS A 192 20.36 16.02 2.55
CA HIS A 192 20.34 17.49 2.67
C HIS A 192 19.10 17.96 3.45
N LEU A 193 17.94 17.32 3.20
CA LEU A 193 16.70 17.56 3.93
C LEU A 193 16.68 16.99 5.35
N LYS A 194 17.75 16.30 5.77
CA LYS A 194 17.91 15.59 7.05
C LYS A 194 16.81 14.56 7.31
N VAL A 195 16.38 13.87 6.26
CA VAL A 195 15.35 12.83 6.32
C VAL A 195 15.94 11.55 6.90
N ARG A 196 15.36 11.07 7.99
CA ARG A 196 15.69 9.78 8.60
C ARG A 196 14.71 8.69 8.17
N TYR A 197 13.44 9.04 7.96
CA TYR A 197 12.39 8.10 7.56
C TYR A 197 11.79 8.55 6.22
N LEU A 198 11.67 7.63 5.27
CA LEU A 198 10.98 7.88 4.00
C LEU A 198 9.81 6.91 3.86
N ILE A 199 8.61 7.46 3.77
CA ILE A 199 7.39 6.71 3.46
C ILE A 199 6.97 7.03 2.03
N THR A 200 6.96 6.02 1.18
CA THR A 200 6.54 6.13 -0.21
C THR A 200 5.15 5.51 -0.38
N ILE A 201 4.25 6.18 -1.09
CA ILE A 201 2.87 5.72 -1.32
C ILE A 201 2.67 5.53 -2.82
N GLY A 202 2.53 4.31 -3.31
CA GLY A 202 2.54 4.10 -4.76
C GLY A 202 2.29 2.68 -5.24
N GLY A 203 2.28 2.52 -6.57
CA GLY A 203 2.18 1.21 -7.20
C GLY A 203 3.54 0.55 -7.37
N THR A 204 3.60 -0.50 -8.19
CA THR A 204 4.80 -1.30 -8.47
C THR A 204 6.03 -0.46 -8.85
N GLU A 205 5.85 0.54 -9.71
CA GLU A 205 6.92 1.46 -10.13
C GLU A 205 7.53 2.27 -8.97
N THR A 206 6.67 2.70 -8.03
CA THR A 206 7.09 3.44 -6.85
C THR A 206 7.77 2.51 -5.85
N ALA A 207 7.23 1.30 -5.67
CA ALA A 207 7.84 0.27 -4.83
C ALA A 207 9.24 -0.10 -5.30
N PHE A 208 9.42 -0.26 -6.62
CA PHE A 208 10.72 -0.57 -7.22
C PHE A 208 11.73 0.56 -7.04
N SER A 209 11.30 1.81 -7.22
CA SER A 209 12.13 2.99 -6.94
C SER A 209 12.55 3.07 -5.47
N ALA A 210 11.62 2.84 -4.54
CA ALA A 210 11.89 2.80 -3.11
C ALA A 210 12.88 1.68 -2.74
N HIS A 211 12.73 0.49 -3.35
CA HIS A 211 13.65 -0.64 -3.15
C HIS A 211 15.08 -0.32 -3.62
N LYS A 212 15.23 0.22 -4.83
CA LYS A 212 16.53 0.67 -5.37
C LYS A 212 17.21 1.68 -4.43
N LEU A 213 16.44 2.65 -3.93
CA LEU A 213 16.95 3.65 -2.99
C LEU A 213 17.35 3.01 -1.65
N ALA A 214 16.55 2.09 -1.12
CA ALA A 214 16.85 1.39 0.13
C ALA A 214 18.13 0.57 0.03
N GLN A 215 18.33 -0.15 -1.08
CA GLN A 215 19.57 -0.88 -1.35
C GLN A 215 20.78 0.06 -1.42
N ALA A 216 20.66 1.21 -2.09
CA ALA A 216 21.74 2.18 -2.17
C ALA A 216 22.07 2.79 -0.79
N CYS A 217 21.05 3.10 0.01
CA CYS A 217 21.19 3.60 1.38
C CYS A 217 21.90 2.59 2.29
N SER A 218 21.50 1.32 2.20
CA SER A 218 22.15 0.23 2.94
C SER A 218 23.63 0.09 2.56
N LYS A 219 23.95 0.11 1.25
CA LYS A 219 25.35 0.06 0.76
C LYS A 219 26.17 1.26 1.22
N ALA A 220 25.57 2.44 1.22
CA ALA A 220 26.20 3.67 1.69
C ALA A 220 26.17 3.84 3.22
N ARG A 221 25.64 2.86 3.97
CA ARG A 221 25.49 2.89 5.44
C ARG A 221 24.82 4.17 5.94
N THR A 222 23.81 4.65 5.22
CA THR A 222 23.04 5.81 5.66
C THR A 222 22.08 5.41 6.78
N ASN A 223 21.80 6.33 7.70
CA ASN A 223 20.80 6.14 8.75
C ASN A 223 19.38 6.47 8.25
N MET A 224 19.02 5.98 7.05
CA MET A 224 17.72 6.25 6.43
C MET A 224 16.90 4.97 6.31
N PHE A 225 15.69 5.00 6.85
CA PHE A 225 14.74 3.90 6.83
C PHE A 225 13.65 4.17 5.80
N ILE A 226 13.39 3.21 4.92
CA ILE A 226 12.46 3.39 3.81
C ILE A 226 11.34 2.35 3.91
N THR A 227 10.11 2.82 3.90
CA THR A 227 8.90 1.99 3.91
C THR A 227 8.00 2.34 2.73
N HIS A 228 7.33 1.33 2.18
CA HIS A 228 6.41 1.49 1.07
C HIS A 228 4.98 1.14 1.48
N VAL A 229 4.04 2.02 1.16
CA VAL A 229 2.60 1.79 1.32
C VAL A 229 2.01 1.42 -0.05
N PRO A 230 1.48 0.19 -0.21
CA PRO A 230 1.05 -0.33 -1.50
C PRO A 230 -0.27 0.32 -1.96
N LYS A 231 -0.18 1.10 -3.04
CA LYS A 231 -1.28 1.88 -3.64
C LYS A 231 -1.48 1.56 -5.11
N THR A 232 -2.60 0.94 -5.46
CA THR A 232 -3.02 0.71 -6.84
C THR A 232 -4.49 0.29 -6.85
N ILE A 233 -5.20 0.59 -7.94
CA ILE A 233 -6.56 0.06 -8.16
C ILE A 233 -6.53 -1.33 -8.81
N PHE A 234 -5.36 -1.82 -9.23
CA PHE A 234 -5.23 -3.08 -9.99
C PHE A 234 -4.89 -4.28 -9.10
N ASN A 235 -4.56 -4.05 -7.83
CA ASN A 235 -4.06 -5.07 -6.90
C ASN A 235 -2.89 -5.89 -7.47
N ASP A 236 -1.94 -5.21 -8.12
CA ASP A 236 -0.85 -5.81 -8.89
C ASP A 236 0.52 -5.78 -8.17
N LEU A 237 0.51 -5.57 -6.84
CA LEU A 237 1.71 -5.68 -6.02
C LEU A 237 1.79 -7.07 -5.38
N PRO A 238 3.00 -7.64 -5.21
CA PRO A 238 3.21 -8.93 -4.55
C PRO A 238 3.02 -8.78 -3.03
N LEU A 239 1.77 -8.76 -2.59
CA LEU A 239 1.40 -8.71 -1.18
C LEU A 239 1.12 -10.13 -0.64
N PRO A 240 1.23 -10.37 0.68
CA PRO A 240 0.80 -11.63 1.29
C PRO A 240 -0.66 -11.95 0.96
N ASP A 241 -1.00 -13.23 0.99
CA ASP A 241 -2.36 -13.69 0.76
C ASP A 241 -3.35 -12.96 1.69
N ASN A 242 -4.52 -12.60 1.14
CA ASN A 242 -5.56 -11.80 1.79
C ASN A 242 -5.21 -10.33 2.09
N CYS A 243 -4.06 -9.82 1.64
CA CYS A 243 -3.77 -8.39 1.64
C CYS A 243 -4.09 -7.77 0.29
N TYR A 244 -4.93 -6.74 0.29
CA TYR A 244 -5.21 -5.94 -0.91
C TYR A 244 -4.50 -4.60 -0.86
N THR A 245 -4.12 -4.10 -2.03
CA THR A 245 -3.62 -2.73 -2.18
C THR A 245 -4.76 -1.75 -1.90
N PHE A 246 -4.51 -0.69 -1.15
CA PHE A 246 -5.58 0.27 -0.89
C PHE A 246 -5.99 0.98 -2.19
N GLY A 247 -7.29 1.29 -2.30
CA GLY A 247 -7.93 1.82 -3.51
C GLY A 247 -8.56 0.73 -4.40
N PHE A 248 -8.10 -0.52 -4.32
CA PHE A 248 -8.69 -1.66 -5.05
C PHE A 248 -10.17 -1.87 -4.69
N SER A 249 -10.48 -1.99 -3.39
CA SER A 249 -11.85 -2.28 -2.94
C SER A 249 -12.84 -1.20 -3.36
N THR A 250 -12.46 0.08 -3.20
CA THR A 250 -13.30 1.21 -3.64
C THR A 250 -13.52 1.23 -5.15
N ALA A 251 -12.48 0.94 -5.94
CA ALA A 251 -12.60 0.87 -7.40
C ALA A 251 -13.48 -0.31 -7.83
N ARG A 252 -13.33 -1.48 -7.20
CA ARG A 252 -14.14 -2.66 -7.44
C ARG A 252 -15.60 -2.41 -7.11
N GLU A 253 -15.91 -1.87 -5.94
CA GLU A 253 -17.29 -1.59 -5.51
C GLU A 253 -18.00 -0.65 -6.47
N LEU A 254 -17.34 0.43 -6.88
CA LEU A 254 -17.87 1.35 -7.88
C LEU A 254 -18.09 0.64 -9.23
N GLY A 255 -17.12 -0.17 -9.67
CA GLY A 255 -17.23 -0.95 -10.89
C GLY A 255 -18.39 -1.94 -10.87
N VAL A 256 -18.60 -2.64 -9.75
CA VAL A 256 -19.75 -3.54 -9.54
C VAL A 256 -21.05 -2.79 -9.67
N LYS A 257 -21.19 -1.63 -9.01
CA LYS A 257 -22.40 -0.81 -9.09
C LYS A 257 -22.73 -0.39 -10.53
N ILE A 258 -21.71 0.03 -11.29
CA ILE A 258 -21.88 0.42 -12.70
C ILE A 258 -22.31 -0.78 -13.54
N VAL A 259 -21.59 -1.91 -13.45
CA VAL A 259 -21.87 -3.10 -14.26
C VAL A 259 -23.23 -3.70 -13.90
N SER A 260 -23.60 -3.76 -12.62
CA SER A 260 -24.91 -4.25 -12.18
C SER A 260 -26.06 -3.41 -12.74
N ASN A 261 -25.91 -2.08 -12.81
CA ASN A 261 -26.92 -1.23 -13.44
C ASN A 261 -27.06 -1.54 -14.95
N LEU A 262 -25.94 -1.74 -15.63
CA LEU A 262 -25.94 -2.14 -17.05
C LEU A 262 -26.51 -3.55 -17.24
N CYS A 263 -26.30 -4.48 -16.31
CA CYS A 263 -26.93 -5.80 -16.33
C CYS A 263 -28.46 -5.71 -16.26
N THR A 264 -28.99 -4.82 -15.42
CA THR A 264 -30.45 -4.62 -15.30
C THR A 264 -31.03 -4.03 -16.59
N ASP A 265 -30.36 -3.05 -17.20
CA ASP A 265 -30.79 -2.47 -18.47
C ASP A 265 -30.73 -3.49 -19.61
N ALA A 266 -29.61 -4.24 -19.72
CA ALA A 266 -29.41 -5.30 -20.70
C ALA A 266 -30.55 -6.33 -20.68
N LYS A 267 -30.95 -6.76 -19.48
CA LYS A 267 -32.06 -7.72 -19.28
C LYS A 267 -33.41 -7.15 -19.71
N THR A 268 -33.64 -5.86 -19.46
CA THR A 268 -34.91 -5.19 -19.76
C THR A 268 -35.08 -4.95 -21.26
N MET A 269 -34.00 -4.50 -21.92
CA MET A 269 -34.03 -4.09 -23.33
C MET A 269 -33.63 -5.21 -24.31
N GLY A 270 -33.14 -6.35 -23.81
CA GLY A 270 -32.63 -7.44 -24.63
C GLY A 270 -31.34 -7.09 -25.40
N ARG A 271 -30.44 -6.33 -24.78
CA ARG A 271 -29.21 -5.79 -25.40
C ARG A 271 -27.95 -6.38 -24.78
N TRP A 272 -26.86 -6.33 -25.54
CA TRP A 272 -25.51 -6.67 -25.08
C TRP A 272 -24.73 -5.42 -24.74
N TYR A 273 -23.99 -5.46 -23.62
CA TYR A 273 -22.97 -4.46 -23.31
C TYR A 273 -21.58 -5.09 -23.35
N ILE A 274 -20.67 -4.34 -23.95
CA ILE A 274 -19.24 -4.63 -23.96
C ILE A 274 -18.57 -3.53 -23.13
N ILE A 275 -18.04 -3.89 -21.97
CA ILE A 275 -17.50 -2.94 -20.99
C ILE A 275 -16.00 -3.16 -20.89
N THR A 276 -15.24 -2.09 -21.11
CA THR A 276 -13.78 -2.10 -20.95
C THR A 276 -13.40 -1.64 -19.55
N VAL A 277 -12.76 -2.53 -18.78
CA VAL A 277 -12.23 -2.22 -17.45
C VAL A 277 -10.74 -1.95 -17.57
N ILE A 278 -10.29 -0.88 -16.92
CA ILE A 278 -8.88 -0.54 -16.81
C ILE A 278 -8.19 -1.61 -15.95
N GLY A 279 -7.26 -2.36 -16.54
CA GLY A 279 -6.36 -3.26 -15.84
C GLY A 279 -4.94 -2.97 -16.32
N ALA A 280 -3.95 -3.02 -15.44
CA ALA A 280 -2.56 -2.80 -15.86
C ALA A 280 -2.07 -3.96 -16.73
N ARG A 281 -1.50 -4.98 -16.10
CA ARG A 281 -1.17 -6.28 -16.72
C ARG A 281 -1.90 -7.43 -16.03
N THR A 282 -2.85 -7.11 -15.15
CA THR A 282 -3.57 -8.05 -14.30
C THR A 282 -5.08 -7.88 -14.46
N GLY A 283 -5.81 -8.99 -14.33
CA GLY A 283 -7.25 -9.07 -14.43
C GLY A 283 -7.99 -8.95 -13.10
N HIS A 284 -7.30 -8.74 -11.97
CA HIS A 284 -7.91 -8.78 -10.63
C HIS A 284 -9.11 -7.85 -10.47
N LEU A 285 -9.01 -6.60 -10.95
CA LEU A 285 -10.10 -5.63 -10.85
C LEU A 285 -11.31 -6.07 -11.66
N SER A 286 -11.07 -6.46 -12.90
CA SER A 286 -12.10 -6.86 -13.86
C SER A 286 -12.77 -8.18 -13.45
N LEU A 287 -12.01 -9.17 -13.01
CA LEU A 287 -12.52 -10.41 -12.45
C LEU A 287 -13.36 -10.12 -11.19
N GLY A 288 -12.83 -9.29 -10.29
CA GLY A 288 -13.53 -8.89 -9.07
C GLY A 288 -14.85 -8.15 -9.32
N ILE A 289 -14.92 -7.36 -10.40
CA ILE A 289 -16.16 -6.69 -10.85
C ILE A 289 -17.09 -7.71 -11.51
N GLY A 290 -16.61 -8.49 -12.47
CA GLY A 290 -17.41 -9.43 -13.24
C GLY A 290 -18.10 -10.48 -12.37
N VAL A 291 -17.36 -11.09 -11.43
CA VAL A 291 -17.90 -12.08 -10.49
C VAL A 291 -18.97 -11.45 -9.59
N ALA A 292 -18.70 -10.26 -9.02
CA ALA A 292 -19.63 -9.64 -8.08
C ALA A 292 -20.85 -8.99 -8.74
N SER A 293 -20.78 -8.68 -10.04
CA SER A 293 -21.91 -8.14 -10.81
C SER A 293 -22.69 -9.20 -11.59
N ALA A 294 -22.30 -10.48 -11.47
CA ALA A 294 -22.82 -11.59 -12.25
C ALA A 294 -22.78 -11.33 -13.78
N ALA A 295 -21.65 -10.80 -14.25
CA ALA A 295 -21.43 -10.61 -15.68
C ALA A 295 -21.39 -11.97 -16.40
N THR A 296 -22.01 -12.04 -17.58
CA THR A 296 -22.14 -13.28 -18.37
C THR A 296 -20.78 -13.84 -18.79
N LEU A 297 -19.86 -12.97 -19.19
CA LEU A 297 -18.49 -13.35 -19.52
C LEU A 297 -17.51 -12.27 -19.05
N THR A 298 -16.42 -12.71 -18.43
CA THR A 298 -15.30 -11.84 -18.02
C THR A 298 -14.02 -12.36 -18.65
N LEU A 299 -13.43 -11.57 -19.55
CA LEU A 299 -12.20 -11.93 -20.27
C LEU A 299 -11.02 -11.26 -19.60
N ILE A 300 -10.11 -11.99 -18.96
CA ILE A 300 -8.95 -11.44 -18.26
C ILE A 300 -7.63 -11.65 -19.02
N PRO A 301 -6.62 -10.75 -18.88
CA PRO A 301 -5.33 -10.88 -19.57
C PRO A 301 -4.64 -12.24 -19.37
N GLU A 302 -4.79 -12.83 -18.18
CA GLU A 302 -4.22 -14.10 -17.77
C GLU A 302 -4.75 -15.29 -18.60
N GLN A 303 -5.91 -15.16 -19.25
CA GLN A 303 -6.45 -16.19 -20.14
C GLN A 303 -5.78 -16.22 -21.52
N PHE A 304 -4.99 -15.18 -21.86
CA PHE A 304 -4.44 -14.98 -23.21
C PHE A 304 -2.92 -14.88 -23.23
N GLU A 305 -2.21 -15.41 -22.21
CA GLU A 305 -0.75 -15.28 -22.10
C GLU A 305 0.03 -15.77 -23.33
N HIS A 306 -0.49 -16.79 -24.04
CA HIS A 306 0.13 -17.34 -25.25
C HIS A 306 -0.21 -16.57 -26.56
N ARG A 307 -1.08 -15.57 -26.51
CA ARG A 307 -1.52 -14.78 -27.68
C ARG A 307 -1.31 -13.28 -27.50
N ARG A 308 -0.30 -12.88 -26.71
CA ARG A 308 0.05 -11.46 -26.58
C ARG A 308 0.56 -10.94 -27.92
N PRO A 309 -0.07 -9.90 -28.52
CA PRO A 309 0.54 -9.18 -29.63
C PRO A 309 1.90 -8.68 -29.15
N LYS A 310 2.97 -8.97 -29.90
CA LYS A 310 4.28 -8.34 -29.67
C LYS A 310 4.11 -6.86 -30.03
N GLY A 311 3.80 -6.06 -29.03
CA GLY A 311 3.89 -4.60 -29.09
C GLY A 311 5.32 -4.15 -28.87
#